data_AF-A0A961YNW0-F1
#
_entry.id   AF-A0A961YNW0-F1
#
_cell.length_a   1.000
_cell.length_b   1.000
_cell.length_c   1.000
_cell.angle_alpha   90.00
_cell.angle_beta   90.00
_cell.angle_gamma   90.00
#
_symmetry.space_group_name_H-M   'P 1'
#
loop_
_entity.id
_entity.type
_entity.pdbx_description
1 polymer ?
#
loop_
_entity_poly.entity_id
_entity_poly.type
_entity_poly.pdbx_seq_one_letter_code
_entity_poly.pdbx_strand_id
1 'polypeptide(L)'
;GALKDELPGVEPTLGDWEDHMTTLFPETRLKRFIEMRGADGGPWRRLCALPAFWTGLIYDKSGLDAAWDLVKDWTVEDRAQLRADVPKQGFKATVAGRSVLEIADAAVDIARQGLKNRRNLDGMGEDETRYIHTLEDSVATGKTPACTLLDKYNGPWNGDITHIFREEAY
;
A
#
# COMPACT_ATOMS: atom_id res chain seq x y z
N GLY A 1 22.66 -6.16 -26.10
CA GLY A 1 22.05 -5.02 -25.44
C GLY A 1 21.50 -4.08 -26.46
N ALA A 2 20.39 -3.42 -26.15
CA ALA A 2 19.55 -2.56 -26.97
C ALA A 2 19.49 -2.99 -28.45
N LEU A 3 19.57 -4.31 -28.67
CA LEU A 3 19.68 -5.00 -29.95
C LEU A 3 21.07 -4.97 -30.65
N LYS A 4 22.18 -5.45 -30.02
CA LYS A 4 23.62 -5.49 -30.47
C LYS A 4 23.96 -6.18 -31.83
N ASP A 5 23.08 -6.12 -32.82
CA ASP A 5 23.26 -6.46 -34.24
C ASP A 5 22.02 -6.01 -35.06
N GLU A 6 20.93 -5.61 -34.37
CA GLU A 6 19.54 -6.03 -34.63
C GLU A 6 19.34 -7.55 -34.92
N LEU A 7 20.39 -8.35 -34.63
CA LEU A 7 20.52 -9.63 -33.88
C LEU A 7 20.87 -10.87 -34.72
N PRO A 8 22.14 -11.36 -34.67
CA PRO A 8 22.40 -12.57 -33.87
C PRO A 8 23.73 -12.64 -33.06
N GLY A 9 23.64 -12.99 -31.76
CA GLY A 9 24.80 -13.34 -30.90
C GLY A 9 25.08 -12.38 -29.73
N VAL A 10 24.04 -11.75 -29.21
CA VAL A 10 24.17 -10.50 -28.47
C VAL A 10 24.13 -10.64 -26.96
N GLU A 11 25.02 -9.88 -26.29
CA GLU A 11 25.10 -9.82 -24.83
C GLU A 11 24.47 -8.53 -24.30
N PRO A 12 23.67 -8.61 -23.21
CA PRO A 12 23.02 -7.45 -22.59
C PRO A 12 24.03 -6.53 -21.87
N THR A 13 23.69 -5.25 -21.79
CA THR A 13 24.38 -4.26 -20.95
C THR A 13 23.69 -4.14 -19.58
N LEU A 14 24.29 -3.39 -18.65
CA LEU A 14 23.61 -3.04 -17.39
C LEU A 14 22.36 -2.17 -17.63
N GLY A 15 22.34 -1.35 -18.69
CA GLY A 15 21.15 -0.57 -19.05
C GLY A 15 19.98 -1.47 -19.46
N ASP A 16 20.26 -2.50 -20.27
CA ASP A 16 19.25 -3.50 -20.64
C ASP A 16 18.73 -4.27 -19.43
N TRP A 17 19.60 -4.51 -18.45
CA TRP A 17 19.18 -5.12 -17.19
C TRP A 17 18.27 -4.18 -16.39
N GLU A 18 18.59 -2.89 -16.30
CA GLU A 18 17.72 -1.91 -15.63
C GLU A 18 16.36 -1.75 -16.32
N ASP A 19 16.34 -1.79 -17.65
CA ASP A 19 15.13 -1.79 -18.47
C ASP A 19 14.33 -3.08 -18.26
N HIS A 20 14.98 -4.24 -18.31
CA HIS A 20 14.36 -5.53 -18.04
C HIS A 20 13.71 -5.58 -16.65
N MET A 21 14.42 -5.12 -15.61
CA MET A 21 13.88 -5.02 -14.25
C MET A 21 12.66 -4.11 -14.17
N THR A 22 12.51 -3.14 -15.09
CA THR A 22 11.33 -2.26 -15.18
C THR A 22 10.11 -2.95 -15.82
N THR A 23 10.30 -4.08 -16.50
CA THR A 23 9.23 -4.90 -17.08
C THR A 23 8.65 -5.93 -16.10
N LEU A 24 9.25 -6.08 -14.91
CA LEU A 24 8.71 -6.92 -13.85
C LEU A 24 7.63 -6.15 -13.08
N PHE A 25 6.48 -6.80 -12.83
CA PHE A 25 5.34 -6.20 -12.09
C PHE A 25 4.86 -7.06 -10.89
N PRO A 26 5.75 -7.42 -9.94
CA PRO A 26 5.34 -8.03 -8.66
C PRO A 26 4.68 -6.98 -7.73
N GLU A 27 4.14 -7.42 -6.57
CA GLU A 27 3.61 -6.47 -5.55
C GLU A 27 4.70 -5.61 -4.94
N THR A 28 5.88 -6.19 -4.81
CA THR A 28 7.07 -5.51 -4.29
C THR A 28 8.20 -5.76 -5.25
N ARG A 29 8.78 -4.69 -5.79
CA ARG A 29 9.84 -4.78 -6.80
C ARG A 29 11.15 -4.31 -6.22
N LEU A 30 12.20 -5.11 -6.41
CA LEU A 30 13.56 -4.75 -6.05
C LEU A 30 14.29 -4.20 -7.27
N LYS A 31 14.83 -2.99 -7.13
CA LYS A 31 15.87 -2.40 -8.00
C LYS A 31 17.04 -2.00 -7.10
N ARG A 32 17.62 -0.82 -7.31
CA ARG A 32 18.50 -0.16 -6.33
C ARG A 32 17.74 0.32 -5.08
N PHE A 33 16.43 0.19 -5.10
CA PHE A 33 15.47 0.53 -4.04
C PHE A 33 14.32 -0.49 -4.07
N ILE A 34 13.48 -0.47 -3.03
CA ILE A 34 12.28 -1.31 -2.95
C ILE A 34 11.06 -0.46 -3.31
N GLU A 35 10.21 -0.98 -4.20
CA GLU A 35 8.95 -0.35 -4.61
C GLU A 35 7.77 -1.13 -4.05
N MET A 36 6.86 -0.45 -3.35
CA MET A 36 5.58 -1.01 -2.90
C MET A 36 4.50 -0.66 -3.92
N ARG A 37 3.82 -1.66 -4.49
CA ARG A 37 3.04 -1.49 -5.74
C ARG A 37 1.57 -1.93 -5.63
N GLY A 38 1.12 -2.34 -4.45
CA GLY A 38 -0.20 -2.94 -4.24
C GLY A 38 -1.34 -1.96 -3.88
N ALA A 39 -1.11 -0.65 -3.95
CA ALA A 39 -2.11 0.35 -3.56
C ALA A 39 -2.82 0.98 -4.76
N ASP A 40 -4.14 1.14 -4.65
CA ASP A 40 -4.93 1.90 -5.61
C ASP A 40 -4.59 3.39 -5.55
N GLY A 41 -4.79 4.08 -6.69
CA GLY A 41 -4.80 5.54 -6.72
C GLY A 41 -5.94 6.12 -5.89
N GLY A 42 -5.80 7.36 -5.44
CA GLY A 42 -6.83 8.01 -4.64
C GLY A 42 -6.61 9.51 -4.46
N PRO A 43 -7.53 10.20 -3.77
CA PRO A 43 -7.43 11.63 -3.52
C PRO A 43 -6.20 12.00 -2.69
N TRP A 44 -5.82 13.28 -2.72
CA TRP A 44 -4.60 13.83 -2.12
C TRP A 44 -4.23 13.24 -0.75
N ARG A 45 -5.19 13.18 0.18
CA ARG A 45 -4.94 12.68 1.55
C ARG A 45 -4.40 11.24 1.56
N ARG A 46 -4.89 10.37 0.67
CA ARG A 46 -4.44 8.97 0.56
C ARG A 46 -3.11 8.85 -0.17
N LEU A 47 -2.84 9.74 -1.14
CA LEU A 47 -1.52 9.82 -1.79
C LEU A 47 -0.42 10.12 -0.78
N CYS A 48 -0.67 11.01 0.20
CA CYS A 48 0.29 11.29 1.26
C CYS A 48 0.37 10.16 2.31
N ALA A 49 -0.75 9.46 2.56
CA ALA A 49 -0.80 8.40 3.55
C ALA A 49 -0.02 7.14 3.14
N LEU A 50 -0.03 6.77 1.86
CA LEU A 50 0.68 5.58 1.36
C LEU A 50 2.19 5.59 1.67
N PRO A 51 2.97 6.63 1.33
CA PRO A 51 4.39 6.68 1.68
C PRO A 51 4.60 6.82 3.19
N ALA A 52 3.72 7.53 3.90
CA ALA A 52 3.82 7.65 5.36
C ALA A 52 3.65 6.29 6.05
N PHE A 53 2.69 5.48 5.60
CA PHE A 53 2.45 4.12 6.10
C PHE A 53 3.70 3.25 5.95
N TRP A 54 4.24 3.14 4.74
CA TRP A 54 5.44 2.32 4.51
C TRP A 54 6.68 2.87 5.23
N THR A 55 6.84 4.19 5.28
CA THR A 55 7.95 4.84 6.01
C THR A 55 7.88 4.50 7.50
N GLY A 56 6.69 4.59 8.10
CA GLY A 56 6.47 4.23 9.50
C GLY A 56 6.76 2.76 9.79
N LEU A 57 6.34 1.86 8.90
CA LEU A 57 6.59 0.43 9.07
C LEU A 57 8.06 0.05 8.94
N ILE A 58 8.81 0.61 7.97
CA ILE A 58 10.09 0.01 7.56
C ILE A 58 11.34 0.88 7.82
N TYR A 59 11.18 2.17 8.11
CA TYR A 59 12.33 3.07 8.37
C TYR A 59 12.59 3.31 9.87
N ASP A 60 11.83 2.66 10.74
CA ASP A 60 12.14 2.53 12.16
C ASP A 60 12.39 1.05 12.49
N LYS A 61 13.45 0.75 13.26
CA LYS A 61 13.83 -0.65 13.55
C LYS A 61 12.75 -1.36 14.38
N SER A 62 12.16 -0.67 15.36
CA SER A 62 11.11 -1.25 16.19
C SER A 62 9.82 -1.45 15.40
N GLY A 63 9.48 -0.51 14.52
CA GLY A 63 8.39 -0.65 13.55
C GLY A 63 8.58 -1.86 12.63
N LEU A 64 9.78 -2.03 12.08
CA LEU A 64 10.09 -3.13 11.16
C LEU A 64 9.99 -4.49 11.85
N ASP A 65 10.50 -4.61 13.08
CA ASP A 65 10.41 -5.85 13.85
C ASP A 65 8.96 -6.19 14.20
N ALA A 66 8.17 -5.21 14.64
CA ALA A 66 6.76 -5.41 14.96
C ALA A 66 5.94 -5.78 13.70
N ALA A 67 6.24 -5.15 12.56
CA ALA A 67 5.62 -5.49 11.28
C ALA A 67 5.98 -6.92 10.84
N TRP A 68 7.22 -7.35 11.07
CA TRP A 68 7.63 -8.73 10.82
C TRP A 68 6.92 -9.72 11.75
N ASP A 69 6.80 -9.40 13.04
CA ASP A 69 6.09 -10.22 14.02
C ASP A 69 4.61 -10.44 13.67
N LEU A 70 3.97 -9.50 12.96
CA LEU A 70 2.59 -9.69 12.48
C LEU A 70 2.45 -10.80 11.42
N VAL A 71 3.49 -11.05 10.63
CA VAL A 71 3.38 -11.84 9.39
C VAL A 71 4.36 -13.02 9.29
N LYS A 72 5.32 -13.13 10.22
CA LYS A 72 6.43 -14.10 10.15
C LYS A 72 6.01 -15.56 10.10
N ASP A 73 4.86 -15.89 10.68
CA ASP A 73 4.35 -17.27 10.75
C ASP A 73 3.44 -17.62 9.56
N TRP A 74 3.21 -16.69 8.63
CA TRP A 74 2.38 -16.95 7.46
C TRP A 74 3.10 -17.87 6.46
N THR A 75 2.36 -18.82 5.91
CA THR A 75 2.84 -19.67 4.82
C THR A 75 2.83 -18.95 3.48
N VAL A 76 3.40 -19.55 2.44
CA VAL A 76 3.32 -19.01 1.08
C VAL A 76 1.87 -19.03 0.60
N GLU A 77 1.15 -20.08 0.95
CA GLU A 77 -0.25 -20.32 0.64
C GLU A 77 -1.15 -19.28 1.31
N ASP A 78 -0.90 -18.97 2.59
CA ASP A 78 -1.59 -17.89 3.32
C ASP A 78 -1.46 -16.54 2.61
N ARG A 79 -0.24 -16.17 2.21
CA ARG A 79 0.02 -14.91 1.48
C ARG A 79 -0.64 -14.90 0.11
N ALA A 80 -0.59 -16.01 -0.62
CA ALA A 80 -1.18 -16.13 -1.94
C ALA A 80 -2.72 -16.04 -1.88
N GLN A 81 -3.33 -16.72 -0.91
CA GLN A 81 -4.77 -16.68 -0.68
C GLN A 81 -5.21 -15.28 -0.25
N LEU A 82 -4.50 -14.65 0.68
CA LEU A 82 -4.78 -13.28 1.12
C LEU A 82 -4.75 -12.30 -0.06
N ARG A 83 -3.74 -12.40 -0.92
CA ARG A 83 -3.63 -11.59 -2.14
C ARG A 83 -4.83 -11.77 -3.06
N ALA A 84 -5.37 -12.99 -3.18
CA ALA A 84 -6.53 -13.26 -4.01
C ALA A 84 -7.86 -12.76 -3.39
N ASP A 85 -7.95 -12.76 -2.06
CA ASP A 85 -9.17 -12.45 -1.32
C ASP A 85 -9.37 -10.96 -1.05
N VAL A 86 -8.30 -10.22 -0.71
CA VAL A 86 -8.37 -8.78 -0.39
C VAL A 86 -9.06 -7.95 -1.49
N PRO A 87 -8.80 -8.15 -2.80
CA PRO A 87 -9.49 -7.39 -3.85
C PRO A 87 -11.01 -7.53 -3.84
N LYS A 88 -11.54 -8.66 -3.36
CA LYS A 88 -12.99 -8.94 -3.34
C LYS A 88 -13.63 -8.64 -1.99
N GLN A 89 -12.92 -8.95 -0.91
CA GLN A 89 -13.47 -8.95 0.44
C GLN A 89 -13.00 -7.74 1.27
N GLY A 90 -11.94 -7.05 0.83
CA GLY A 90 -11.33 -5.94 1.57
C GLY A 90 -10.96 -6.34 2.99
N PHE A 91 -11.35 -5.52 3.96
CA PHE A 91 -11.11 -5.76 5.39
C PHE A 91 -11.76 -7.03 5.94
N LYS A 92 -12.72 -7.63 5.22
CA LYS A 92 -13.40 -8.87 5.62
C LYS A 92 -12.61 -10.14 5.28
N ALA A 93 -11.60 -10.06 4.42
CA ALA A 93 -10.71 -11.19 4.15
C ALA A 93 -10.04 -11.65 5.45
N THR A 94 -9.66 -12.93 5.51
CA THR A 94 -9.00 -13.51 6.69
C THR A 94 -7.74 -14.27 6.30
N VAL A 95 -6.74 -14.27 7.17
CA VAL A 95 -5.51 -15.06 7.04
C VAL A 95 -5.05 -15.47 8.43
N ALA A 96 -4.57 -16.71 8.58
CA ALA A 96 -4.06 -17.23 9.85
C ALA A 96 -4.99 -16.97 11.07
N GLY A 97 -6.31 -17.06 10.86
CA GLY A 97 -7.31 -16.86 11.91
C GLY A 97 -7.62 -15.41 12.31
N ARG A 98 -7.06 -14.41 11.60
CA ARG A 98 -7.34 -12.98 11.82
C ARG A 98 -7.96 -12.35 10.57
N SER A 99 -8.82 -11.37 10.76
CA SER A 99 -9.31 -10.52 9.67
C SER A 99 -8.26 -9.52 9.21
N VAL A 100 -8.37 -9.09 7.96
CA VAL A 100 -7.53 -8.01 7.42
C VAL A 100 -7.78 -6.70 8.15
N LEU A 101 -8.99 -6.48 8.69
CA LEU A 101 -9.25 -5.34 9.57
C LEU A 101 -8.33 -5.34 10.81
N GLU A 102 -8.27 -6.46 11.53
CA GLU A 102 -7.43 -6.60 12.73
C GLU A 102 -5.93 -6.50 12.42
N ILE A 103 -5.52 -6.93 11.22
CA ILE A 103 -4.13 -6.81 10.76
C ILE A 103 -3.83 -5.36 10.35
N ALA A 104 -4.75 -4.71 9.64
CA ALA A 104 -4.61 -3.33 9.19
C ALA A 104 -4.56 -2.36 10.37
N ASP A 105 -5.42 -2.55 11.37
CA ASP A 105 -5.44 -1.75 12.61
C ASP A 105 -4.07 -1.81 13.31
N ALA A 106 -3.56 -3.03 13.55
CA ALA A 106 -2.23 -3.22 14.14
C ALA A 106 -1.10 -2.63 13.27
N ALA A 107 -1.17 -2.78 11.94
CA ALA A 107 -0.17 -2.22 11.04
C ALA A 107 -0.19 -0.68 11.01
N VAL A 108 -1.37 -0.06 11.06
CA VAL A 108 -1.53 1.40 11.13
C VAL A 108 -0.94 1.94 12.44
N ASP A 109 -1.18 1.26 13.56
CA ASP A 109 -0.58 1.62 14.85
C ASP A 109 0.95 1.52 14.84
N ILE A 110 1.50 0.44 14.27
CA ILE A 110 2.95 0.27 14.11
C ILE A 110 3.52 1.39 13.25
N ALA A 111 2.88 1.70 12.11
CA ALA A 111 3.32 2.76 11.22
C ALA A 111 3.33 4.13 11.92
N ARG A 112 2.26 4.44 12.67
CA ARG A 112 2.16 5.66 13.47
C ARG A 112 3.31 5.76 14.48
N GLN A 113 3.59 4.67 15.22
CA GLN A 113 4.66 4.65 16.20
C GLN A 113 6.05 4.81 15.55
N GLY A 114 6.28 4.17 14.40
CA GLY A 114 7.53 4.33 13.65
C GLY A 114 7.77 5.75 13.16
N LEU A 115 6.73 6.44 12.66
CA LEU A 115 6.82 7.87 12.30
C LEU A 115 7.12 8.74 13.53
N LYS A 116 6.46 8.48 14.66
CA LYS A 116 6.71 9.17 15.92
C LYS A 116 8.15 8.98 16.42
N ASN A 117 8.72 7.79 16.24
CA ASN A 117 10.11 7.48 16.62
C ASN A 117 11.12 8.24 15.76
N ARG A 118 10.83 8.44 14.46
CA ARG A 118 11.69 9.17 13.53
C ARG A 118 11.83 10.65 13.88
N ARG A 119 10.79 11.25 14.47
CA ARG A 119 10.78 12.66 14.92
C ARG A 119 11.19 13.67 13.82
N ASN A 120 10.81 13.40 12.57
CA ASN A 120 10.95 14.38 11.51
C ASN A 120 9.83 15.43 11.67
N LEU A 121 10.22 16.63 12.08
CA LEU A 121 9.30 17.74 12.29
C LEU A 121 9.32 18.67 11.09
N ASP A 122 8.17 19.25 10.77
CA ASP A 122 8.11 20.37 9.84
C ASP A 122 8.45 21.71 10.51
N GLY A 123 8.35 22.80 9.74
CA GLY A 123 8.65 24.16 10.24
C GLY A 123 7.73 24.65 11.35
N MET A 124 6.61 23.97 11.63
CA MET A 124 5.69 24.28 12.72
C MET A 124 5.88 23.35 13.93
N GLY A 125 6.81 22.39 13.85
CA GLY A 125 7.08 21.44 14.93
C GLY A 125 6.13 20.24 14.95
N GLU A 126 5.31 20.04 13.92
CA GLU A 126 4.45 18.87 13.79
C GLU A 126 5.19 17.72 13.13
N ASP A 127 4.94 16.50 13.60
CA ASP A 127 5.55 15.29 13.02
C ASP A 127 4.73 14.68 11.86
N GLU A 128 5.30 13.65 11.24
CA GLU A 128 4.75 12.95 10.08
C GLU A 128 3.46 12.15 10.40
N THR A 129 3.08 11.95 11.68
CA THR A 129 1.95 11.07 12.07
C THR A 129 0.60 11.55 11.55
N ARG A 130 0.45 12.86 11.28
CA ARG A 130 -0.78 13.43 10.69
C ARG A 130 -1.20 12.78 9.36
N TYR A 131 -0.25 12.25 8.60
CA TYR A 131 -0.52 11.60 7.32
C TYR A 131 -1.18 10.23 7.48
N ILE A 132 -1.16 9.65 8.68
CA ILE A 132 -1.75 8.35 8.99
C ILE A 132 -3.26 8.46 9.33
N HIS A 133 -3.75 9.65 9.68
CA HIS A 133 -5.15 9.83 10.14
C HIS A 133 -6.20 9.26 9.16
N THR A 134 -5.99 9.39 7.85
CA THR A 134 -6.94 8.83 6.87
C THR A 134 -7.01 7.30 6.88
N LEU A 135 -5.94 6.63 7.31
CA LEU A 135 -5.91 5.17 7.46
C LEU A 135 -6.55 4.77 8.78
N GLU A 136 -6.30 5.52 9.87
CA GLU A 136 -6.98 5.38 11.17
C GLU A 136 -8.51 5.46 10.99
N ASP A 137 -9.01 6.43 10.22
CA ASP A 137 -10.45 6.54 9.90
C ASP A 137 -10.98 5.30 9.16
N SER A 138 -10.18 4.74 8.25
CA SER A 138 -10.57 3.57 7.46
C SER A 138 -10.66 2.30 8.32
N VAL A 139 -9.70 2.09 9.23
CA VAL A 139 -9.72 0.96 10.16
C VAL A 139 -10.80 1.14 11.24
N ALA A 140 -10.97 2.35 11.77
CA ALA A 140 -12.00 2.64 12.78
C ALA A 140 -13.41 2.42 12.26
N THR A 141 -13.66 2.72 10.97
CA THR A 141 -14.96 2.48 10.33
C THR A 141 -15.12 1.06 9.79
N GLY A 142 -14.03 0.30 9.65
CA GLY A 142 -14.01 -1.01 8.99
C GLY A 142 -14.42 -0.94 7.51
N LYS A 143 -14.35 0.25 6.88
CA LYS A 143 -14.75 0.47 5.49
C LYS A 143 -13.56 0.86 4.63
N THR A 144 -13.41 0.15 3.51
CA THR A 144 -12.47 0.56 2.47
C THR A 144 -13.03 1.76 1.71
N PRO A 145 -12.17 2.52 0.99
CA PRO A 145 -12.63 3.52 0.04
C PRO A 145 -13.70 3.02 -0.93
N ALA A 146 -13.53 1.79 -1.44
CA ALA A 146 -14.47 1.17 -2.35
C ALA A 146 -15.84 0.92 -1.68
N CYS A 147 -15.86 0.53 -0.41
CA CYS A 147 -17.12 0.40 0.34
C CYS A 147 -17.85 1.75 0.45
N THR A 148 -17.13 2.83 0.76
CA THR A 148 -17.74 4.17 0.83
C THR A 148 -18.30 4.62 -0.51
N LEU A 149 -17.59 4.34 -1.62
CA LEU A 149 -18.10 4.65 -2.96
C LEU A 149 -19.32 3.81 -3.33
N LEU A 150 -19.36 2.52 -2.95
CA LEU A 150 -20.52 1.68 -3.14
C LEU A 150 -21.73 2.15 -2.32
N ASP A 151 -21.52 2.61 -1.08
CA ASP A 151 -22.59 3.19 -0.26
C ASP A 151 -23.17 4.45 -0.91
N LYS A 152 -22.30 5.33 -1.46
CA LYS A 152 -22.73 6.52 -2.22
C LYS A 152 -23.50 6.13 -3.48
N TYR A 153 -22.96 5.20 -4.26
CA TYR A 153 -23.55 4.68 -5.48
C TYR A 153 -24.97 4.13 -5.26
N ASN A 154 -25.14 3.28 -4.25
CA ASN A 154 -26.41 2.64 -3.93
C ASN A 154 -27.35 3.55 -3.10
N GLY A 155 -26.89 4.70 -2.63
CA GLY A 155 -27.66 5.65 -1.84
C GLY A 155 -27.85 6.98 -2.57
N PRO A 156 -27.16 8.06 -2.15
CA PRO A 156 -27.38 9.41 -2.67
C PRO A 156 -27.17 9.57 -4.18
N TRP A 157 -26.34 8.73 -4.82
CA TRP A 157 -26.13 8.79 -6.27
C TRP A 157 -27.21 8.02 -7.05
N ASN A 158 -28.03 7.21 -6.37
CA ASN A 158 -29.14 6.46 -6.98
C ASN A 158 -28.72 5.68 -8.25
N GLY A 159 -27.56 5.03 -8.21
CA GLY A 159 -27.01 4.26 -9.33
C GLY A 159 -26.31 5.07 -10.42
N ASP A 160 -26.17 6.38 -10.29
CA ASP A 160 -25.45 7.24 -11.24
C ASP A 160 -23.96 7.36 -10.86
N ILE A 161 -23.10 6.63 -11.59
CA ILE A 161 -21.66 6.66 -11.36
C ILE A 161 -21.02 8.01 -11.72
N THR A 162 -21.69 8.87 -12.51
CA THR A 162 -21.07 10.11 -13.01
C THR A 162 -20.74 11.11 -11.87
N HIS A 163 -21.38 10.96 -10.71
CA HIS A 163 -21.06 11.71 -9.51
C HIS A 163 -19.60 11.55 -9.05
N ILE A 164 -18.97 10.39 -9.32
CA ILE A 164 -17.58 10.14 -8.93
C ILE A 164 -16.60 11.15 -9.53
N PHE A 165 -16.86 11.62 -10.75
CA PHE A 165 -16.01 12.58 -11.45
C PHE A 165 -16.05 13.99 -10.85
N ARG A 166 -17.03 14.27 -9.99
CA ARG A 166 -17.13 15.54 -9.26
C ARG A 166 -16.64 15.38 -7.82
N GLU A 167 -17.04 14.30 -7.16
CA GLU A 167 -16.76 14.11 -5.73
C GLU A 167 -15.35 13.58 -5.42
N GLU A 168 -14.72 12.86 -6.36
CA GLU A 168 -13.36 12.32 -6.20
C GLU A 168 -12.37 12.99 -7.17
N ALA A 169 -12.71 14.17 -7.68
CA ALA A 169 -11.81 15.00 -8.49
C ALA A 169 -10.65 15.56 -7.65
N TYR A 170 -9.49 15.76 -8.29
CA TYR A 170 -8.32 16.42 -7.69
C TYR A 170 -8.47 17.94 -7.61
#